data_AF-A0A8D8RFV5-F1
#
_entry.id   AF-A0A8D8RFV5-F1
#
_cell.length_a   1.000
_cell.length_b   1.000
_cell.length_c   1.000
_cell.angle_alpha   90.00
_cell.angle_beta   90.00
_cell.angle_gamma   90.00
#
_symmetry.space_group_name_H-M   'P 1'
#
loop_
_entity.id
_entity.type
_entity.pdbx_description
1 polymer ?
#
loop_
_entity_poly.entity_id
_entity_poly.type
_entity_poly.pdbx_seq_one_letter_code
_entity_poly.pdbx_strand_id
1 'polypeptide(L)'
;RRRRKMPAMMGLCWSLPRVCATFADFVMGSAVDGGNLKTIPVLFAYCPGGSSTRNAEHLFAIRSTSFRPWDYGPKGNLAHYNTSIVPPEYNLTNVRVPVALYYGETDRLASTKGMKAQVKALPNVFKASIVPGFNHID
;
A
#
# COMPACT_ATOMS: atom_id res chain seq x y z
N ARG A 1 27.77 18.93 16.20
CA ARG A 1 27.20 17.57 16.08
C ARG A 1 25.72 17.63 16.50
N ARG A 2 24.79 17.96 15.59
CA ARG A 2 23.35 18.06 15.92
C ARG A 2 22.83 16.67 16.24
N ARG A 3 22.47 16.40 17.50
CA ARG A 3 21.67 15.21 17.87
C ARG A 3 20.34 15.35 17.12
N ARG A 4 20.13 14.58 16.05
CA ARG A 4 18.78 14.45 15.47
C ARG A 4 17.91 13.92 16.60
N LYS A 5 16.93 14.71 17.06
CA LYS A 5 15.92 14.22 18.00
C LYS A 5 15.29 13.00 17.35
N MET A 6 15.22 11.88 18.08
CA MET A 6 14.49 10.71 17.58
C MET A 6 13.07 11.14 17.24
N PRO A 7 12.53 10.78 16.07
CA PRO A 7 11.15 11.09 15.73
C PRO A 7 10.22 10.54 16.84
N ALA A 8 9.18 11.27 17.21
CA ALA A 8 8.30 10.92 18.33
C ALA A 8 7.72 9.48 18.21
N MET A 9 7.44 9.05 16.98
CA MET A 9 6.96 7.69 16.66
C MET A 9 8.01 6.60 16.97
N MET A 10 9.29 6.91 16.82
CA MET A 10 10.40 6.02 17.19
C MET A 10 10.45 5.81 18.71
N GLY A 11 10.20 6.87 19.50
CA GLY A 11 10.16 6.76 20.96
C GLY A 11 9.03 5.88 21.48
N LEU A 12 7.85 5.97 20.84
CA LEU A 12 6.68 5.16 21.20
C LEU A 12 6.89 3.67 20.85
N CYS A 13 7.31 3.36 19.61
CA CYS A 13 7.55 1.98 19.20
C CYS A 13 8.71 1.31 19.93
N TRP A 14 9.72 2.07 20.36
CA TRP A 14 10.81 1.53 21.18
C TRP A 14 10.37 1.22 22.61
N SER A 15 9.50 2.08 23.18
CA SER A 15 8.99 1.90 24.54
C SER A 15 7.91 0.80 24.62
N LEU A 16 7.15 0.60 23.54
CA LEU A 16 6.03 -0.35 23.46
C LEU A 16 6.10 -1.21 22.18
N PRO A 17 7.12 -2.08 22.03
CA PRO A 17 7.36 -2.84 20.80
C PRO A 17 6.21 -3.78 20.45
N ARG A 18 5.53 -4.35 21.45
CA ARG A 18 4.36 -5.23 21.23
C ARG A 18 3.17 -4.46 20.67
N VAL A 19 2.89 -3.27 21.19
CA VAL A 19 1.79 -2.42 20.69
C VAL A 19 2.08 -1.98 19.25
N CYS A 20 3.33 -1.60 18.97
CA CYS A 20 3.76 -1.25 17.62
C CYS A 20 3.62 -2.42 16.64
N ALA A 21 4.03 -3.63 17.05
CA ALA A 21 3.87 -4.84 16.25
C ALA A 21 2.39 -5.19 16.00
N THR A 22 1.54 -5.15 17.03
CA THR A 22 0.09 -5.41 16.86
C THR A 22 -0.57 -4.39 15.93
N PHE A 23 -0.17 -3.11 16.02
CA PHE A 23 -0.65 -2.10 15.08
C PHE A 23 -0.15 -2.35 13.66
N ALA A 24 1.12 -2.73 13.50
CA ALA A 24 1.69 -3.10 12.21
C ALA A 24 0.94 -4.30 11.60
N ASP A 25 0.67 -5.36 12.37
CA ASP A 25 -0.09 -6.52 11.91
C ASP A 25 -1.52 -6.16 11.50
N PHE A 26 -2.14 -5.22 12.21
CA PHE A 26 -3.48 -4.74 11.88
C PHE A 26 -3.52 -4.07 10.50
N VAL A 27 -2.49 -3.29 10.16
CA VAL A 27 -2.43 -2.51 8.92
C VAL A 27 -1.84 -3.33 7.75
N MET A 28 -0.73 -4.02 7.99
CA MET A 28 0.07 -4.71 6.97
C MET A 28 -0.31 -6.18 6.79
N GLY A 29 -0.95 -6.80 7.79
CA GLY A 29 -1.14 -8.24 7.86
C GLY A 29 -0.14 -8.90 8.81
N SER A 30 -0.44 -10.12 9.25
CA SER A 30 0.41 -10.85 10.20
C SER A 30 1.67 -11.36 9.53
N ALA A 31 2.84 -10.90 9.99
CA ALA A 31 4.12 -11.36 9.48
C ALA A 31 4.38 -12.84 9.86
N VAL A 32 5.24 -13.50 9.08
CA VAL A 32 5.79 -14.81 9.45
C VAL A 32 6.52 -14.68 10.80
N ASP A 33 6.30 -15.65 11.70
CA ASP A 33 6.83 -15.67 13.07
C ASP A 33 6.50 -14.44 13.95
N GLY A 34 5.48 -13.64 13.57
CA GLY A 34 5.07 -12.44 14.30
C GLY A 34 5.99 -11.22 14.09
N GLY A 35 6.90 -11.31 13.12
CA GLY A 35 7.84 -10.24 12.78
C GLY A 35 8.94 -10.02 13.83
N ASN A 36 10.10 -9.51 13.39
CA ASN A 36 11.19 -9.22 14.32
C ASN A 36 10.89 -7.94 15.12
N LEU A 37 10.53 -8.11 16.40
CA LEU A 37 10.21 -7.01 17.33
C LEU A 37 11.36 -6.00 17.53
N LYS A 38 12.60 -6.33 17.14
CA LYS A 38 13.73 -5.37 17.12
C LYS A 38 13.80 -4.57 15.82
N THR A 39 13.31 -5.13 14.72
CA THR A 39 13.32 -4.51 13.39
C THR A 39 12.15 -3.55 13.21
N ILE A 40 10.97 -3.90 13.74
CA ILE A 40 9.75 -3.09 13.62
C ILE A 40 9.97 -1.64 14.12
N PRO A 41 10.51 -1.39 15.33
CA PRO A 41 10.74 -0.01 15.79
C PRO A 41 11.72 0.79 14.91
N VAL A 42 12.70 0.12 14.30
CA VAL A 42 13.64 0.76 13.36
C VAL A 42 12.93 1.10 12.06
N LEU A 43 12.12 0.20 11.51
CA LEU A 43 11.33 0.48 10.30
C LEU A 43 10.40 1.68 10.49
N PHE A 44 9.64 1.73 11.60
CA PHE A 44 8.75 2.84 11.93
C PHE A 44 9.48 4.15 12.26
N ALA A 45 10.79 4.11 12.52
CA ALA A 45 11.59 5.33 12.68
C ALA A 45 11.80 6.07 11.35
N TYR A 46 11.80 5.34 10.24
CA TYR A 46 12.05 5.86 8.88
C TYR A 46 10.81 5.81 7.97
N CYS A 47 9.81 5.00 8.33
CA CYS A 47 8.57 4.83 7.61
C CYS A 47 7.39 5.33 8.47
N PRO A 48 6.50 6.18 7.93
CA PRO A 48 6.43 6.62 6.54
C PRO A 48 7.43 7.76 6.23
N GLY A 49 7.93 7.79 4.99
CA GLY A 49 8.77 8.87 4.45
C GLY A 49 8.02 10.20 4.19
N GLY A 50 6.74 10.27 4.58
CA GLY A 50 5.84 11.40 4.31
C GLY A 50 5.07 11.25 2.99
N SER A 51 3.85 11.79 2.95
CA SER A 51 2.97 11.87 1.78
C SER A 51 1.95 12.99 1.99
N SER A 52 1.27 13.44 0.92
CA SER A 52 0.16 14.40 1.04
C SER A 52 -1.12 13.73 1.59
N THR A 53 -1.97 14.51 2.25
CA THR A 53 -3.31 14.07 2.70
C THR A 53 -4.18 13.61 1.53
N ARG A 54 -4.10 14.33 0.39
CA ARG A 54 -4.76 13.95 -0.87
C ARG A 54 -4.42 12.52 -1.28
N ASN A 55 -3.14 12.12 -1.22
CA ASN A 55 -2.75 10.76 -1.61
C ASN A 55 -3.31 9.70 -0.65
N ALA A 56 -3.35 10.00 0.65
CA ALA A 56 -3.93 9.09 1.64
C ALA A 56 -5.45 8.90 1.44
N GLU A 57 -6.17 10.00 1.22
CA GLU A 57 -7.60 9.99 0.88
C GLU A 57 -7.85 9.21 -0.41
N HIS A 58 -6.96 9.35 -1.40
CA HIS A 58 -7.10 8.69 -2.70
C HIS A 58 -7.03 7.18 -2.56
N LEU A 59 -5.97 6.71 -1.89
CA LEU A 59 -5.73 5.30 -1.65
C LEU A 59 -6.85 4.67 -0.82
N PHE A 60 -7.48 5.43 0.08
CA PHE A 60 -8.65 4.96 0.80
C PHE A 60 -9.88 4.86 -0.12
N ALA A 61 -10.13 5.87 -0.95
CA ALA A 61 -11.29 5.91 -1.85
C ALA A 61 -11.26 4.83 -2.94
N ILE A 62 -10.08 4.47 -3.48
CA ILE A 62 -9.98 3.43 -4.52
C ILE A 62 -10.26 2.01 -4.01
N ARG A 63 -10.31 1.80 -2.69
CA ARG A 63 -10.68 0.49 -2.09
C ARG A 63 -12.14 0.14 -2.30
N SER A 64 -13.01 1.14 -2.41
CA SER A 64 -14.46 0.99 -2.59
C SER A 64 -14.93 1.39 -3.99
N THR A 65 -14.04 1.90 -4.83
CA THR A 65 -14.34 2.33 -6.20
C THR A 65 -13.54 1.50 -7.21
N SER A 66 -12.71 2.14 -8.02
CA SER A 66 -11.92 1.48 -9.06
C SER A 66 -10.52 2.10 -9.17
N PHE A 67 -9.63 1.43 -9.89
CA PHE A 67 -8.27 1.89 -10.12
C PHE A 67 -8.26 3.02 -11.15
N ARG A 68 -8.34 4.26 -10.67
CA ARG A 68 -8.53 5.48 -11.46
C ARG A 68 -7.77 6.66 -10.84
N PRO A 69 -7.57 7.77 -11.59
CA PRO A 69 -6.97 9.00 -11.07
C PRO A 69 -7.77 9.64 -9.93
N TRP A 70 -7.19 10.68 -9.31
CA TRP A 70 -7.85 11.46 -8.26
C TRP A 70 -9.19 12.03 -8.70
N ASP A 71 -10.19 11.99 -7.83
CA ASP A 71 -11.51 12.58 -8.08
C ASP A 71 -11.53 14.03 -7.60
N TYR A 72 -11.52 14.98 -8.54
CA TYR A 72 -11.61 16.42 -8.26
C TYR A 72 -13.07 16.90 -8.11
N GLY A 73 -14.04 15.98 -8.15
CA GLY A 73 -15.46 16.28 -8.28
C GLY A 73 -15.84 16.69 -9.72
N PRO A 74 -17.13 16.79 -10.06
CA PRO A 74 -17.58 16.86 -11.45
C PRO A 74 -16.96 17.99 -12.28
N LYS A 75 -16.90 19.21 -11.73
CA LYS A 75 -16.30 20.38 -12.43
C LYS A 75 -14.78 20.26 -12.54
N GLY A 76 -14.12 19.76 -11.49
CA GLY A 76 -12.68 19.57 -11.49
C GLY A 76 -12.27 18.46 -12.46
N ASN A 77 -13.04 17.37 -12.53
CA ASN A 77 -12.80 16.26 -13.44
C ASN A 77 -12.93 16.69 -14.90
N LEU A 78 -13.89 17.54 -15.25
CA LEU A 78 -13.97 18.11 -16.60
C LEU A 78 -12.74 18.97 -16.93
N ALA A 79 -12.25 19.77 -15.98
CA ALA A 79 -11.05 20.58 -16.18
C ALA A 79 -9.77 19.75 -16.28
N HIS A 80 -9.67 18.64 -15.55
CA HIS A 80 -8.46 17.80 -15.48
C HIS A 80 -8.45 16.66 -16.51
N TYR A 81 -9.61 16.14 -16.88
CA TYR A 81 -9.78 14.94 -17.72
C TYR A 81 -10.55 15.24 -19.01
N ASN A 82 -10.74 16.52 -19.34
CA ASN A 82 -11.38 17.09 -20.52
C ASN A 82 -12.87 16.76 -20.72
N THR A 83 -13.26 15.49 -20.62
CA THR A 83 -14.56 15.02 -21.14
C THR A 83 -15.36 14.15 -20.18
N SER A 84 -14.84 13.85 -18.97
CA SER A 84 -15.54 12.98 -18.03
C SER A 84 -15.81 13.67 -16.68
N ILE A 85 -17.04 13.56 -16.21
CA ILE A 85 -17.45 13.98 -14.86
C ILE A 85 -16.95 13.03 -13.77
N VAL A 86 -16.53 11.82 -14.15
CA VAL A 86 -15.93 10.79 -13.28
C VAL A 86 -14.52 10.46 -13.80
N PRO A 87 -13.49 10.31 -12.95
CA PRO A 87 -12.16 9.98 -13.43
C PRO A 87 -12.17 8.64 -14.20
N PRO A 88 -11.57 8.58 -15.41
CA PRO A 88 -11.54 7.35 -16.20
C PRO A 88 -10.63 6.31 -15.52
N GLU A 89 -10.96 5.02 -15.64
CA GLU A 89 -10.10 3.96 -15.10
C GLU A 89 -8.78 3.85 -15.86
N TYR A 90 -7.73 3.46 -15.15
CA TYR A 90 -6.46 3.14 -15.78
C TYR A 90 -6.60 1.85 -16.60
N ASN A 91 -6.42 1.96 -17.91
CA ASN A 91 -6.45 0.80 -18.80
C ASN A 91 -5.20 -0.07 -18.61
N LEU A 92 -5.30 -1.13 -17.81
CA LEU A 92 -4.20 -2.06 -17.53
C LEU A 92 -3.72 -2.85 -18.75
N THR A 93 -4.49 -2.91 -19.85
CA THR A 93 -4.04 -3.52 -21.11
C THR A 93 -2.89 -2.74 -21.77
N ASN A 94 -2.67 -1.48 -21.35
CA ASN A 94 -1.52 -0.68 -21.79
C ASN A 94 -0.20 -1.10 -21.11
N VAL A 95 -0.21 -1.98 -20.11
CA VAL A 95 1.00 -2.49 -19.46
C VAL A 95 1.66 -3.54 -20.36
N ARG A 96 2.58 -3.08 -21.22
CA ARG A 96 3.27 -3.93 -22.22
C ARG A 96 4.49 -4.68 -21.69
N VAL A 97 5.02 -4.28 -20.54
CA VAL A 97 6.20 -4.93 -19.95
C VAL A 97 5.82 -6.30 -19.35
N PRO A 98 6.70 -7.32 -19.41
CA PRO A 98 6.50 -8.56 -18.68
C PRO A 98 6.43 -8.32 -17.18
N VAL A 99 5.42 -8.88 -16.51
CA VAL A 99 5.19 -8.69 -15.07
C VAL A 99 5.30 -10.02 -14.33
N ALA A 100 6.09 -10.03 -13.24
CA ALA A 100 6.02 -11.04 -12.20
C ALA A 100 5.38 -10.43 -10.95
N LEU A 101 4.39 -11.11 -10.39
CA LEU A 101 3.68 -10.68 -9.18
C LEU A 101 3.98 -11.65 -8.03
N TYR A 102 4.46 -11.11 -6.92
CA TYR A 102 4.57 -11.79 -5.64
C TYR A 102 3.71 -11.03 -4.64
N TYR A 103 2.86 -11.72 -3.91
CA TYR A 103 1.99 -11.09 -2.92
C TYR A 103 1.79 -12.00 -1.72
N GLY A 104 1.73 -11.37 -0.55
CA GLY A 104 1.64 -12.07 0.73
C GLY A 104 0.28 -12.73 0.94
N GLU A 105 0.28 -13.90 1.57
CA GLU A 105 -0.94 -14.59 1.98
C GLU A 105 -1.74 -13.78 3.01
N THR A 106 -1.04 -13.11 3.93
CA THR A 106 -1.66 -12.37 5.04
C THR A 106 -1.78 -10.87 4.75
N ASP A 107 -1.32 -10.41 3.58
CA ASP A 107 -1.29 -9.00 3.19
C ASP A 107 -2.71 -8.37 3.17
N ARG A 108 -2.88 -7.32 3.98
CA ARG A 108 -4.14 -6.57 4.12
C ARG A 108 -4.28 -5.39 3.18
N LEU A 109 -3.19 -4.91 2.59
CA LEU A 109 -3.19 -3.82 1.63
C LEU A 109 -3.30 -4.35 0.20
N ALA A 110 -2.47 -5.34 -0.17
CA ALA A 110 -2.52 -6.04 -1.45
C ALA A 110 -3.17 -7.42 -1.29
N SER A 111 -4.45 -7.43 -0.89
CA SER A 111 -5.18 -8.67 -0.61
C SER A 111 -5.11 -9.69 -1.75
N THR A 112 -5.05 -10.99 -1.40
CA THR A 112 -5.05 -12.09 -2.37
C THR A 112 -6.19 -11.98 -3.40
N LYS A 113 -7.37 -11.49 -3.00
CA LYS A 113 -8.50 -11.26 -3.92
C LYS A 113 -8.20 -10.15 -4.93
N GLY A 114 -7.69 -9.02 -4.46
CA GLY A 114 -7.30 -7.89 -5.33
C GLY A 114 -6.18 -8.27 -6.30
N MET A 115 -5.16 -8.97 -5.81
CA MET A 115 -4.04 -9.43 -6.65
C MET A 115 -4.48 -10.43 -7.71
N LYS A 116 -5.38 -11.39 -7.38
CA LYS A 116 -5.97 -12.29 -8.38
C LYS A 116 -6.77 -11.54 -9.45
N ALA A 117 -7.48 -10.46 -9.10
CA ALA A 117 -8.15 -9.63 -10.08
C ALA A 117 -7.14 -8.87 -10.97
N GLN A 118 -6.06 -8.36 -10.38
CA GLN A 118 -5.00 -7.66 -11.10
C GLN A 118 -4.24 -8.58 -12.07
N VAL A 119 -3.97 -9.84 -11.68
CA VAL A 119 -3.36 -10.86 -12.55
C VAL A 119 -4.22 -11.07 -13.81
N LYS A 120 -5.55 -11.09 -13.67
CA LYS A 120 -6.48 -11.24 -14.81
C LYS A 120 -6.56 -10.01 -15.70
N ALA A 121 -6.37 -8.82 -15.12
CA ALA A 121 -6.50 -7.55 -15.84
C ALA A 121 -5.21 -7.16 -16.60
N LEU A 122 -4.05 -7.65 -16.16
CA LEU A 122 -2.77 -7.41 -16.81
C LEU A 122 -2.54 -8.40 -17.97
N PRO A 123 -2.13 -7.91 -19.16
CA PRO A 123 -2.02 -8.77 -20.34
C PRO A 123 -0.74 -9.64 -20.37
N ASN A 124 0.31 -9.27 -19.62
CA ASN A 124 1.65 -9.85 -19.75
C ASN A 124 2.22 -10.41 -18.43
N VAL A 125 1.37 -11.06 -17.62
CA VAL A 125 1.82 -11.71 -16.38
C VAL A 125 2.42 -13.07 -16.69
N PHE A 126 3.75 -13.19 -16.58
CA PHE A 126 4.44 -14.48 -16.80
C PHE A 126 4.62 -15.27 -15.50
N LYS A 127 4.45 -14.63 -14.34
CA LYS A 127 4.48 -15.28 -13.03
C LYS A 127 3.56 -14.56 -12.05
N ALA A 128 2.78 -15.34 -11.30
CA ALA A 128 2.03 -14.87 -10.14
C ALA A 128 2.17 -15.89 -9.02
N SER A 129 2.58 -15.46 -7.83
CA SER A 129 2.82 -16.37 -6.70
C SER A 129 2.37 -15.76 -5.38
N ILE A 130 1.53 -16.49 -4.66
CA ILE A 130 1.23 -16.20 -3.26
C ILE A 130 2.43 -16.69 -2.45
N VAL A 131 2.96 -15.83 -1.58
CA VAL A 131 4.04 -16.19 -0.67
C VAL A 131 3.41 -16.52 0.69
N PRO A 132 3.44 -17.80 1.14
CA PRO A 132 2.82 -18.20 2.39
C PRO A 132 3.38 -17.45 3.60
N GLY A 133 2.51 -17.03 4.50
CA GLY A 133 2.88 -16.32 5.74
C GLY A 133 3.42 -14.88 5.57
N PHE A 134 3.69 -14.41 4.35
CA PHE A 134 4.16 -13.04 4.11
C PHE A 134 3.00 -12.04 4.24
N ASN A 135 3.29 -10.89 4.86
CA ASN A 135 2.42 -9.72 4.90
C ASN A 135 2.88 -8.64 3.89
N HIS A 136 2.43 -7.40 4.06
CA HIS A 136 2.78 -6.30 3.15
C HIS A 136 4.25 -5.81 3.20
N ILE A 137 4.99 -6.13 4.27
CA ILE A 137 6.34 -5.60 4.54
C ILE A 137 7.43 -6.67 4.66
N ASP A 138 7.08 -7.95 4.45
CA ASP A 138 8.01 -9.08 4.37
C ASP A 138 8.72 -9.17 3.00
#